data_AF-A0A7X9B3K9-F1
#
_entry.id   AF-A0A7X9B3K9-F1
#
_cell.length_a   1.000
_cell.length_b   1.000
_cell.length_c   1.000
_cell.angle_alpha   90.00
_cell.angle_beta   90.00
_cell.angle_gamma   90.00
#
_symmetry.space_group_name_H-M   'P 1'
#
loop_
_entity.id
_entity.type
_entity.pdbx_description
1 polymer ?
#
loop_
_entity_poly.entity_id
_entity_poly.type
_entity_poly.pdbx_seq_one_letter_code
_entity_poly.pdbx_strand_id
1 'polypeptide(L)'
;MARFIFPLWLIMLSVSMLLPLWGQGVIEEEAALVTLRSANSTLRLSKTGTAAILSLQDRQSAREYIADDKATPIFRLSLTRAGDLSGNAFTIASNDATRMTAAIVRDDEWDAVELRYSGFAEWPQLAVHCRLAVRKGDELLYWRLRVAGAPTLMLEESQFPLLLFKDCLGGSRADDMVLAGSTEGGAFMAPGDWNRGFRRRYFQPGSLAA
;
A
#
# COMPACT_ATOMS: atom_id res chain seq x y z
N MET A 1 14.46 -19.78 75.04
CA MET A 1 13.32 -18.82 75.04
C MET A 1 13.67 -17.72 74.05
N ALA A 2 13.17 -17.78 72.82
CA ALA A 2 11.96 -17.08 72.32
C ALA A 2 12.25 -15.57 72.12
N ARG A 3 11.99 -14.89 70.99
CA ARG A 3 11.13 -15.12 69.82
C ARG A 3 11.57 -14.16 68.69
N PHE A 4 11.40 -14.60 67.44
CA PHE A 4 11.37 -13.80 66.21
C PHE A 4 10.32 -12.69 66.24
N ILE A 5 10.61 -11.50 65.67
CA ILE A 5 9.64 -10.61 65.01
C ILE A 5 10.32 -9.90 63.82
N PHE A 6 9.81 -10.16 62.62
CA PHE A 6 10.02 -9.42 61.36
C PHE A 6 9.23 -8.09 61.37
N PRO A 7 9.64 -7.09 60.56
CA PRO A 7 8.67 -6.53 59.61
C PRO A 7 9.30 -6.37 58.21
N LEU A 8 8.73 -6.95 57.15
CA LEU A 8 7.58 -6.48 56.35
C LEU A 8 7.90 -5.17 55.58
N TRP A 9 8.56 -5.30 54.42
CA TRP A 9 7.98 -5.14 53.06
C TRP A 9 7.39 -3.76 52.74
N LEU A 10 8.04 -3.04 51.82
CA LEU A 10 7.33 -2.31 50.76
C LEU A 10 8.23 -2.24 49.52
N ILE A 11 8.27 -3.33 48.76
CA ILE A 11 8.75 -3.29 47.38
C ILE A 11 7.61 -2.65 46.58
N MET A 12 7.73 -1.37 46.23
CA MET A 12 6.89 -0.77 45.20
C MET A 12 7.24 -1.42 43.87
N LEU A 13 6.53 -2.50 43.54
CA LEU A 13 6.44 -2.99 42.18
C LEU A 13 5.62 -1.95 41.41
N SER A 14 6.30 -1.00 40.76
CA SER A 14 5.72 -0.18 39.72
C SER A 14 5.40 -1.11 38.55
N VAL A 15 4.24 -1.76 38.61
CA VAL A 15 3.61 -2.35 37.43
C VAL A 15 3.19 -1.16 36.57
N SER A 16 4.10 -0.73 35.70
CA SER A 16 3.74 0.09 34.56
C SER A 16 2.84 -0.79 33.71
N MET A 17 1.53 -0.71 33.96
CA MET A 17 0.52 -1.12 32.99
C MET A 17 0.81 -0.31 31.73
N LEU A 18 1.55 -0.91 30.80
CA LEU A 18 1.48 -0.59 29.38
C LEU A 18 0.04 -0.89 28.97
N LEU A 19 -0.85 0.05 29.26
CA LEU A 19 -2.12 0.14 28.56
C LEU A 19 -1.75 0.15 27.08
N PRO A 20 -2.20 -0.83 26.29
CA PRO A 20 -2.00 -0.71 24.87
C PRO A 20 -2.82 0.53 24.48
N LEU A 21 -2.15 1.54 23.91
CA LEU A 21 -2.77 2.73 23.34
C LEU A 21 -3.65 2.30 22.16
N TRP A 22 -4.81 1.71 22.46
CA TRP A 22 -5.88 1.49 21.50
C TRP A 22 -6.56 2.84 21.36
N GLY A 23 -6.10 3.63 20.38
CA GLY A 23 -6.87 4.77 19.93
C GLY A 23 -6.15 6.06 19.55
N GLN A 24 -4.84 6.10 19.26
CA GLN A 24 -4.24 7.28 18.62
C GLN A 24 -3.15 6.94 17.61
N GLY A 25 -3.41 7.29 16.35
CA GLY A 25 -2.49 7.21 15.21
C GLY A 25 -3.07 6.41 14.03
N VAL A 26 -3.99 7.00 13.27
CA VAL A 26 -4.39 6.44 11.95
C VAL A 26 -3.34 6.80 10.90
N ILE A 27 -2.66 7.93 11.05
CA ILE A 27 -1.45 8.28 10.31
C ILE A 27 -0.37 8.90 11.22
N GLU A 28 0.81 8.28 11.25
CA GLU A 28 2.04 8.80 11.87
C GLU A 28 2.95 9.39 10.79
N GLU A 29 3.37 10.64 10.97
CA GLU A 29 4.21 11.36 10.01
C GLU A 29 5.63 11.51 10.55
N GLU A 30 6.60 11.13 9.73
CA GLU A 30 8.01 11.46 9.91
C GLU A 30 8.48 12.33 8.74
N ALA A 31 9.73 12.83 8.81
CA ALA A 31 10.27 13.71 7.77
C ALA A 31 10.25 13.05 6.39
N ALA A 32 10.71 11.80 6.30
CA ALA A 32 10.86 11.05 5.05
C ALA A 32 9.88 9.88 4.89
N LEU A 33 9.02 9.64 5.87
CA LEU A 33 8.17 8.45 5.94
C LEU A 33 6.78 8.85 6.43
N VAL A 34 5.77 8.13 5.98
CA VAL A 34 4.45 8.14 6.62
C VAL A 34 3.97 6.71 6.83
N THR A 35 3.41 6.48 8.02
CA THR A 35 2.87 5.19 8.44
C THR A 35 1.36 5.33 8.57
N LEU A 36 0.60 4.53 7.82
CA LEU A 36 -0.85 4.45 7.91
C LEU A 36 -1.24 3.16 8.63
N ARG A 37 -2.22 3.24 9.53
CA ARG A 37 -2.69 2.10 10.30
C ARG A 37 -4.20 1.95 10.19
N SER A 38 -4.65 0.83 9.64
CA SER A 38 -6.02 0.33 9.83
C SER A 38 -6.08 -0.61 11.03
N ALA A 39 -7.25 -1.19 11.31
CA ALA A 39 -7.37 -2.21 12.35
C ALA A 39 -6.52 -3.46 12.04
N ASN A 40 -6.44 -3.87 10.78
CA ASN A 40 -5.76 -5.11 10.37
C ASN A 40 -4.37 -4.89 9.75
N SER A 41 -4.04 -3.68 9.28
CA SER A 41 -2.80 -3.46 8.54
C SER A 41 -2.02 -2.24 8.99
N THR A 42 -0.70 -2.32 8.90
CA THR A 42 0.21 -1.18 8.98
C THR A 42 0.91 -1.05 7.63
N LEU A 43 0.78 0.10 6.97
CA LEU A 43 1.48 0.41 5.73
C LEU A 43 2.48 1.54 5.96
N ARG A 44 3.69 1.41 5.40
CA ARG A 44 4.72 2.46 5.45
C ARG A 44 5.09 2.86 4.03
N LEU A 45 5.09 4.16 3.75
CA LEU A 45 5.50 4.70 2.45
C LEU A 45 6.50 5.85 2.60
N SER A 46 7.42 5.95 1.63
CA SER A 46 8.38 7.05 1.55
C SER A 46 7.70 8.36 1.13
N LYS A 47 7.99 9.47 1.81
CA LYS A 47 7.58 10.81 1.39
C LYS A 47 8.56 11.45 0.39
N THR A 48 9.67 10.78 0.10
CA THR A 48 10.71 11.24 -0.83
C THR A 48 10.81 10.32 -2.04
N GLY A 49 11.48 10.79 -3.10
CA GLY A 49 11.61 10.05 -4.35
C GLY A 49 10.26 9.85 -5.03
N THR A 50 9.90 8.59 -5.30
CA THR A 50 8.70 8.19 -6.06
C THR A 50 7.56 7.67 -5.18
N ALA A 51 7.69 7.85 -3.87
CA ALA A 51 6.82 7.32 -2.82
C ALA A 51 6.72 5.80 -2.76
N ALA A 52 7.88 5.14 -2.74
CA ALA A 52 7.99 3.70 -2.57
C ALA A 52 7.19 3.20 -1.36
N ILE A 53 6.45 2.10 -1.55
CA ILE A 53 5.81 1.36 -0.48
C ILE A 53 6.88 0.49 0.16
N LEU A 54 7.19 0.76 1.42
CA LEU A 54 8.32 0.16 2.13
C LEU A 54 7.90 -1.06 2.96
N SER A 55 6.62 -1.15 3.33
CA SER A 55 6.07 -2.22 4.17
C SER A 55 4.55 -2.23 4.08
N LEU A 56 3.97 -3.42 4.10
CA LEU A 56 2.57 -3.68 4.42
C LEU A 56 2.56 -4.89 5.35
N GLN A 57 2.17 -4.67 6.59
CA GLN A 57 2.21 -5.68 7.64
C GLN A 57 0.80 -5.98 8.15
N ASP A 58 0.47 -7.27 8.27
CA ASP A 58 -0.69 -7.71 9.03
C ASP A 58 -0.46 -7.50 10.53
N ARG A 59 -1.39 -6.84 11.20
CA ARG A 59 -1.25 -6.45 12.61
C ARG A 59 -1.47 -7.60 13.58
N GLN A 60 -2.18 -8.65 13.17
CA GLN A 60 -2.46 -9.80 14.02
C GLN A 60 -1.27 -10.77 14.06
N SER A 61 -0.73 -11.11 12.91
CA SER A 61 0.37 -12.08 12.75
C SER A 61 1.75 -11.44 12.63
N ALA A 62 1.82 -10.11 12.53
CA ALA A 62 3.04 -9.35 12.21
C ALA A 62 3.69 -9.75 10.87
N ARG A 63 2.95 -10.42 9.97
CA ARG A 63 3.46 -10.85 8.67
C ARG A 63 3.70 -9.65 7.76
N GLU A 64 4.91 -9.53 7.25
CA GLU A 64 5.28 -8.52 6.24
C GLU A 64 5.06 -9.07 4.83
N TYR A 65 4.27 -8.34 4.04
CA TYR A 65 3.87 -8.74 2.70
C TYR A 65 4.79 -8.21 1.59
N ILE A 66 5.37 -7.02 1.76
CA ILE A 66 6.07 -6.31 0.68
C ILE A 66 7.52 -6.78 0.56
N ALA A 67 7.97 -6.98 -0.67
CA ALA A 67 9.38 -7.24 -0.97
C ALA A 67 10.20 -5.94 -0.87
N ASP A 68 11.49 -6.05 -0.53
CA ASP A 68 12.39 -4.89 -0.47
C ASP A 68 12.82 -4.45 -1.88
N ASP A 69 11.93 -3.78 -2.60
CA ASP A 69 12.20 -3.14 -3.88
C ASP A 69 11.61 -1.72 -3.93
N LYS A 70 12.48 -0.74 -3.68
CA LYS A 70 12.13 0.68 -3.70
C LYS A 70 11.89 1.24 -5.10
N ALA A 71 12.23 0.48 -6.16
CA ALA A 71 12.02 0.88 -7.54
C ALA A 71 10.64 0.47 -8.08
N THR A 72 9.89 -0.36 -7.35
CA THR A 72 8.51 -0.72 -7.74
C THR A 72 7.65 0.54 -7.80
N PRO A 73 7.07 0.88 -8.98
CA PRO A 73 6.22 2.05 -9.10
C PRO A 73 4.86 1.81 -8.42
N ILE A 74 4.23 2.85 -7.90
CA ILE A 74 2.90 2.76 -7.26
C ILE A 74 1.77 2.68 -8.30
N PHE A 75 2.00 3.18 -9.51
CA PHE A 75 1.08 3.07 -10.65
C PHE A 75 1.83 2.87 -11.98
N ARG A 76 1.14 2.28 -12.95
CA ARG A 76 1.46 2.34 -14.38
C ARG A 76 0.21 2.70 -15.16
N LEU A 77 0.33 3.64 -16.10
CA LEU A 77 -0.74 4.08 -16.98
C LEU A 77 -0.33 3.81 -18.42
N SER A 78 -1.19 3.12 -19.16
CA SER A 78 -1.08 2.99 -20.61
C SER A 78 -1.95 4.06 -21.27
N LEU A 79 -1.35 4.86 -22.13
CA LEU A 79 -1.95 6.07 -22.70
C LEU A 79 -1.81 6.05 -24.22
N THR A 80 -2.80 6.60 -24.92
CA THR A 80 -2.75 6.89 -26.36
C THR A 80 -2.99 8.37 -26.58
N ARG A 81 -2.60 8.90 -27.75
CA ARG A 81 -3.01 10.25 -28.15
C ARG A 81 -4.48 10.22 -28.59
N ALA A 82 -5.25 11.23 -28.22
CA ALA A 82 -6.63 11.34 -28.63
C ALA A 82 -6.75 11.34 -30.16
N GLY A 83 -7.58 10.44 -30.70
CA GLY A 83 -7.75 10.25 -32.14
C GLY A 83 -6.67 9.40 -32.82
N ASP A 84 -5.70 8.86 -32.08
CA ASP A 84 -4.72 7.91 -32.61
C ASP A 84 -5.37 6.53 -32.78
N LEU A 85 -5.47 6.08 -34.03
CA LEU A 85 -6.04 4.78 -34.41
C LEU A 85 -4.98 3.71 -34.66
N SER A 86 -3.69 4.03 -34.46
CA SER A 86 -2.60 3.08 -34.71
C SER A 86 -2.52 1.95 -33.70
N GLY A 87 -3.16 2.11 -32.53
CA GLY A 87 -3.03 1.19 -31.40
C GLY A 87 -1.71 1.34 -30.63
N ASN A 88 -0.87 2.32 -30.98
CA ASN A 88 0.40 2.56 -30.30
C ASN A 88 0.17 3.28 -28.96
N ALA A 89 0.06 2.50 -27.89
CA ALA A 89 0.06 3.03 -26.53
C ALA A 89 1.49 3.22 -26.01
N PHE A 90 1.70 4.24 -25.20
CA PHE A 90 2.90 4.43 -24.40
C PHE A 90 2.59 4.27 -22.92
N THR A 91 3.58 3.83 -22.15
CA THR A 91 3.42 3.62 -20.70
C THR A 91 4.17 4.70 -19.94
N ILE A 92 3.53 5.22 -18.90
CA ILE A 92 4.18 6.00 -17.86
C ILE A 92 3.98 5.34 -16.50
N ALA A 93 4.91 5.57 -15.60
CA ALA A 93 4.87 5.10 -14.22
C ALA A 93 5.21 6.24 -13.26
N SER A 94 4.95 6.01 -11.97
CA SER A 94 5.23 7.01 -10.93
C SER A 94 6.71 7.40 -10.84
N ASN A 95 7.61 6.52 -11.26
CA ASN A 95 9.06 6.76 -11.31
C ASN A 95 9.50 7.64 -12.49
N ASP A 96 8.66 7.84 -13.50
CA ASP A 96 8.93 8.75 -14.62
C ASP A 96 8.60 10.22 -14.27
N ALA A 97 7.94 10.45 -13.14
CA ALA A 97 7.64 11.80 -12.66
C ALA A 97 8.89 12.46 -12.09
N THR A 98 9.24 13.65 -12.57
CA THR A 98 10.36 14.43 -12.02
C THR A 98 10.01 15.12 -10.70
N ARG A 99 8.71 15.24 -10.38
CA ARG A 99 8.24 15.82 -9.12
C ARG A 99 7.17 14.95 -8.49
N MET A 100 7.39 14.62 -7.22
CA MET A 100 6.41 14.00 -6.33
C MET A 100 6.28 14.85 -5.07
N THR A 101 5.04 15.10 -4.63
CA THR A 101 4.76 15.73 -3.34
C THR A 101 3.80 14.86 -2.53
N ALA A 102 4.05 14.74 -1.23
CA ALA A 102 3.16 14.09 -0.29
C ALA A 102 2.55 15.12 0.66
N ALA A 103 1.24 15.05 0.86
CA ALA A 103 0.52 15.84 1.85
C ALA A 103 -0.34 14.92 2.72
N ILE A 104 -0.46 15.23 4.00
CA ILE A 104 -1.37 14.54 4.90
C ILE A 104 -2.64 15.35 5.02
N VAL A 105 -3.77 14.69 4.81
CA VAL A 105 -5.11 15.26 4.93
C VAL A 105 -5.82 14.51 6.05
N ARG A 106 -6.33 15.26 7.03
CA ARG A 106 -7.11 14.71 8.14
C ARG A 106 -8.45 15.42 8.18
N ASP A 107 -9.51 14.64 8.27
CA ASP A 107 -10.85 15.13 8.55
C ASP A 107 -11.47 14.34 9.72
N ASP A 108 -12.74 14.58 10.01
CA ASP A 108 -13.41 13.95 11.15
C ASP A 108 -13.52 12.42 11.00
N GLU A 109 -13.57 11.91 9.78
CA GLU A 109 -13.83 10.50 9.46
C GLU A 109 -12.60 9.78 8.89
N TRP A 110 -11.75 10.49 8.16
CA TRP A 110 -10.63 9.94 7.39
C TRP A 110 -9.31 10.59 7.75
N ASP A 111 -8.27 9.76 7.82
CA ASP A 111 -6.90 10.22 7.66
C ASP A 111 -6.38 9.70 6.31
N ALA A 112 -5.68 10.56 5.55
CA ALA A 112 -5.17 10.23 4.24
C ALA A 112 -3.79 10.80 3.96
N VAL A 113 -3.06 10.12 3.07
CA VAL A 113 -1.89 10.64 2.37
C VAL A 113 -2.27 10.89 0.92
N GLU A 114 -2.07 12.12 0.47
CA GLU A 114 -2.21 12.51 -0.92
C GLU A 114 -0.83 12.64 -1.57
N LEU A 115 -0.60 11.84 -2.60
CA LEU A 115 0.60 11.86 -3.41
C LEU A 115 0.26 12.50 -4.75
N ARG A 116 1.04 13.50 -5.17
CA ARG A 116 0.88 14.17 -6.46
C ARG A 116 2.15 14.03 -7.27
N TYR A 117 2.00 13.49 -8.48
CA TYR A 117 3.06 13.26 -9.45
C TYR A 117 2.87 14.19 -10.64
N SER A 118 3.95 14.82 -11.09
CA SER A 118 3.95 15.77 -12.21
C SER A 118 5.34 15.87 -12.86
N GLY A 119 5.40 16.60 -13.97
CA GLY A 119 6.65 16.83 -14.70
C GLY A 119 7.12 15.57 -15.44
N PHE A 120 6.19 14.83 -16.03
CA PHE A 120 6.50 13.76 -16.97
C PHE A 120 7.08 14.38 -18.25
N ALA A 121 8.16 13.80 -18.77
CA ALA A 121 8.99 14.43 -19.81
C ALA A 121 8.20 14.89 -21.05
N GLU A 122 7.51 13.97 -21.72
CA GLU A 122 6.72 14.28 -22.93
C GLU A 122 5.36 14.93 -22.62
N TRP A 123 4.92 14.90 -21.35
CA TRP A 123 3.57 15.26 -20.94
C TRP A 123 3.57 16.11 -19.66
N PRO A 124 4.19 17.30 -19.68
CA PRO A 124 4.36 18.12 -18.48
C PRO A 124 3.04 18.59 -17.84
N GLN A 125 1.98 18.67 -18.63
CA GLN A 125 0.62 19.01 -18.18
C GLN A 125 -0.09 17.88 -17.44
N LEU A 126 0.35 16.62 -17.63
CA LEU A 126 -0.22 15.46 -16.96
C LEU A 126 0.09 15.47 -15.47
N ALA A 127 -0.94 15.27 -14.66
CA ALA A 127 -0.85 15.12 -13.22
C ALA A 127 -1.54 13.84 -12.78
N VAL A 128 -0.88 13.08 -11.92
CA VAL A 128 -1.45 11.87 -11.31
C VAL A 128 -1.51 12.07 -9.81
N HIS A 129 -2.70 11.86 -9.24
CA HIS A 129 -2.98 12.01 -7.83
C HIS A 129 -3.35 10.64 -7.27
N CYS A 130 -2.57 10.16 -6.31
CA CYS A 130 -2.89 8.96 -5.54
C CYS A 130 -3.33 9.39 -4.15
N ARG A 131 -4.42 8.82 -3.64
CA ARG A 131 -4.84 8.97 -2.25
C ARG A 131 -4.85 7.61 -1.59
N LEU A 132 -4.12 7.48 -0.49
CA LEU A 132 -4.22 6.35 0.44
C LEU A 132 -4.91 6.86 1.69
N ALA A 133 -5.97 6.20 2.12
CA ALA A 133 -6.74 6.66 3.26
C ALA A 133 -7.21 5.52 4.13
N VAL A 134 -7.45 5.85 5.39
CA VAL A 134 -8.05 4.96 6.37
C VAL A 134 -9.17 5.71 7.04
N ARG A 135 -10.35 5.10 7.06
CA ARG A 135 -11.47 5.58 7.85
C ARG A 135 -11.22 5.19 9.30
N LYS A 136 -11.46 6.11 10.24
CA LYS A 136 -11.22 5.86 11.66
C LYS A 136 -12.04 4.66 12.14
N GLY A 137 -11.34 3.66 12.70
CA GLY A 137 -11.95 2.41 13.16
C GLY A 137 -12.19 1.35 12.08
N ASP A 138 -11.83 1.63 10.83
CA ASP A 138 -11.99 0.71 9.71
C ASP A 138 -10.84 -0.30 9.61
N GLU A 139 -11.12 -1.45 9.00
CA GLU A 139 -10.17 -2.52 8.76
C GLU A 139 -9.37 -2.30 7.48
N LEU A 140 -9.90 -1.51 6.55
CA LEU A 140 -9.40 -1.39 5.20
C LEU A 140 -8.49 -0.17 4.98
N LEU A 141 -7.53 -0.35 4.07
CA LEU A 141 -6.79 0.73 3.43
C LEU A 141 -7.48 1.05 2.09
N TYR A 142 -7.87 2.30 1.90
CA TYR A 142 -8.57 2.77 0.71
C TYR A 142 -7.61 3.48 -0.24
N TRP A 143 -7.57 3.00 -1.49
CA TRP A 143 -6.69 3.54 -2.51
C TRP A 143 -7.53 4.19 -3.60
N ARG A 144 -7.12 5.40 -4.03
CA ARG A 144 -7.75 6.10 -5.15
C ARG A 144 -6.69 6.69 -6.06
N LEU A 145 -6.87 6.48 -7.36
CA LEU A 145 -6.10 7.14 -8.40
C LEU A 145 -6.99 8.17 -9.10
N ARG A 146 -6.43 9.34 -9.38
CA ARG A 146 -7.02 10.33 -10.28
C ARG A 146 -5.95 10.79 -11.26
N VAL A 147 -6.29 10.80 -12.54
CA VAL A 147 -5.43 11.32 -13.61
C VAL A 147 -6.08 12.59 -14.15
N ALA A 148 -5.29 13.64 -14.34
CA ALA A 148 -5.78 14.95 -14.80
C ALA A 148 -4.75 15.64 -15.68
N GLY A 149 -5.19 16.68 -16.39
CA GLY A 149 -4.28 17.66 -16.98
C GLY A 149 -3.74 17.39 -18.38
N ALA A 150 -4.19 16.36 -19.10
CA ALA A 150 -3.76 16.13 -20.49
C ALA A 150 -4.94 15.76 -21.40
N PRO A 151 -5.73 16.75 -21.90
CA PRO A 151 -6.94 16.48 -22.68
C PRO A 151 -6.66 15.81 -24.04
N THR A 152 -5.41 15.85 -24.48
CA THR A 152 -4.93 15.22 -25.71
C THR A 152 -4.59 13.73 -25.55
N LEU A 153 -4.75 13.17 -24.35
CA LEU A 153 -4.44 11.78 -24.04
C LEU A 153 -5.70 11.01 -23.66
N MET A 154 -5.76 9.75 -24.07
CA MET A 154 -6.77 8.79 -23.63
C MET A 154 -6.10 7.75 -22.74
N LEU A 155 -6.77 7.40 -21.65
CA LEU A 155 -6.32 6.37 -20.71
C LEU A 155 -6.88 5.01 -21.14
N GLU A 156 -5.98 4.10 -21.51
CA GLU A 156 -6.32 2.75 -21.99
C GLU A 156 -6.27 1.70 -20.87
N GLU A 157 -5.23 1.76 -20.04
CA GLU A 157 -5.04 0.81 -18.92
C GLU A 157 -4.52 1.57 -17.70
N SER A 158 -5.03 1.22 -16.53
CA SER A 158 -4.53 1.69 -15.24
C SER A 158 -4.19 0.50 -14.35
N GLN A 159 -2.94 0.41 -13.93
CA GLN A 159 -2.49 -0.52 -12.90
C GLN A 159 -2.23 0.27 -11.63
N PHE A 160 -3.11 0.14 -10.64
CA PHE A 160 -3.01 0.83 -9.35
C PHE A 160 -3.89 0.15 -8.28
N PRO A 161 -3.40 0.02 -7.04
CA PRO A 161 -2.00 0.17 -6.65
C PRO A 161 -1.16 -0.99 -7.21
N LEU A 162 0.08 -0.70 -7.57
CA LEU A 162 1.08 -1.72 -7.87
C LEU A 162 1.84 -2.07 -6.59
N LEU A 163 1.74 -3.33 -6.18
CA LEU A 163 2.39 -3.88 -4.99
C LEU A 163 3.31 -5.03 -5.41
N LEU A 164 4.55 -5.03 -4.91
CA LEU A 164 5.46 -6.16 -5.05
C LEU A 164 5.46 -6.95 -3.75
N PHE A 165 4.88 -8.15 -3.79
CA PHE A 165 4.90 -9.08 -2.66
C PHE A 165 6.20 -9.85 -2.62
N LYS A 166 6.57 -10.33 -1.41
CA LYS A 166 7.63 -11.34 -1.27
C LYS A 166 7.25 -12.61 -2.03
N ASP A 167 8.26 -13.34 -2.48
CA ASP A 167 8.06 -14.61 -3.19
C ASP A 167 7.59 -15.75 -2.27
N CYS A 168 7.72 -15.58 -0.96
CA CYS A 168 7.20 -16.47 0.09
C CYS A 168 6.54 -15.64 1.20
N LEU A 169 5.24 -15.81 1.43
CA LEU A 169 4.46 -15.19 2.49
C LEU A 169 4.15 -16.16 3.64
N GLY A 170 3.97 -17.45 3.33
CA GLY A 170 3.77 -18.54 4.28
C GLY A 170 5.06 -19.13 4.85
N GLY A 171 4.99 -20.39 5.31
CA GLY A 171 6.17 -21.14 5.76
C GLY A 171 7.04 -21.60 4.60
N SER A 172 6.44 -21.83 3.43
CA SER A 172 7.10 -22.14 2.17
C SER A 172 6.35 -21.54 0.98
N ARG A 173 7.04 -21.42 -0.17
CA ARG A 173 6.45 -20.96 -1.44
C ARG A 173 5.28 -21.82 -1.90
N ALA A 174 5.30 -23.12 -1.57
CA ALA A 174 4.25 -24.06 -1.93
C ALA A 174 2.93 -23.82 -1.18
N ASP A 175 2.99 -23.15 -0.03
CA ASP A 175 1.81 -22.86 0.81
C ASP A 175 1.06 -21.61 0.33
N ASP A 176 1.69 -20.79 -0.52
CA ASP A 176 1.11 -19.55 -0.98
C ASP A 176 0.11 -19.78 -2.12
N MET A 177 -0.95 -18.97 -2.13
CA MET A 177 -1.99 -19.02 -3.16
C MET A 177 -2.43 -17.60 -3.52
N VAL A 178 -2.57 -17.35 -4.83
CA VAL A 178 -3.27 -16.17 -5.33
C VAL A 178 -4.70 -16.55 -5.67
N LEU A 179 -5.65 -15.79 -5.13
CA LEU A 179 -7.05 -15.89 -5.49
C LEU A 179 -7.41 -14.74 -6.44
N ALA A 180 -8.02 -15.06 -7.57
CA ALA A 180 -8.54 -14.09 -8.52
C ALA A 180 -10.05 -14.27 -8.67
N GLY A 181 -10.79 -13.18 -8.52
CA GLY A 181 -12.23 -13.16 -8.75
C GLY A 181 -12.59 -13.03 -10.23
N SER A 182 -12.07 -13.89 -11.09
CA SER A 182 -12.52 -14.02 -12.49
C SER A 182 -13.78 -14.86 -12.61
N THR A 183 -14.49 -14.75 -13.73
CA THR A 183 -15.75 -15.49 -13.99
C THR A 183 -15.63 -17.00 -13.83
N GLU A 184 -14.45 -17.58 -14.13
CA GLU A 184 -14.17 -19.01 -13.93
C GLU A 184 -13.61 -19.34 -12.54
N GLY A 185 -13.59 -18.38 -11.62
CA GLY A 185 -12.76 -18.42 -10.43
C GLY A 185 -11.27 -18.42 -10.79
N GLY A 186 -10.40 -18.59 -9.80
CA GLY A 186 -8.97 -18.65 -10.04
C GLY A 186 -8.17 -18.80 -8.76
N ALA A 187 -7.93 -20.04 -8.34
CA ALA A 187 -7.01 -20.36 -7.27
C ALA A 187 -5.68 -20.83 -7.88
N PHE A 188 -4.61 -20.09 -7.58
CA PHE A 188 -3.32 -20.25 -8.20
C PHE A 188 -2.27 -20.53 -7.14
N MET A 189 -1.87 -21.79 -7.05
CA MET A 189 -0.89 -22.25 -6.07
C MET A 189 0.53 -21.81 -6.44
N ALA A 190 1.35 -21.63 -5.40
CA ALA A 190 2.78 -21.39 -5.47
C ALA A 190 3.18 -20.28 -6.47
N PRO A 191 2.63 -19.05 -6.33
CA PRO A 191 2.96 -17.93 -7.23
C PRO A 191 4.45 -17.61 -7.25
N GLY A 192 5.18 -17.89 -6.15
CA GLY A 192 6.63 -17.72 -6.09
C GLY A 192 7.38 -18.58 -7.11
N ASP A 193 6.85 -19.77 -7.47
CA ASP A 193 7.44 -20.74 -8.41
C ASP A 193 7.19 -20.40 -9.88
N TRP A 194 6.46 -19.33 -10.17
CA TRP A 194 6.18 -18.94 -11.53
C TRP A 194 7.41 -18.35 -12.22
N ASN A 195 7.49 -18.57 -13.54
CA ASN A 195 8.55 -17.99 -14.35
C ASN A 195 8.53 -16.46 -14.23
N ARG A 196 9.71 -15.85 -14.11
CA ARG A 196 9.84 -14.40 -14.14
C ARG A 196 9.19 -13.83 -15.40
N GLY A 197 8.40 -12.77 -15.23
CA GLY A 197 7.67 -12.12 -16.32
C GLY A 197 6.35 -12.80 -16.70
N PHE A 198 5.99 -13.93 -16.08
CA PHE A 198 4.65 -14.49 -16.20
C PHE A 198 3.62 -13.48 -15.72
N ARG A 199 2.58 -13.28 -16.53
CA ARG A 199 1.51 -12.32 -16.25
C ARG A 199 0.17 -12.99 -16.49
N ARG A 200 -0.76 -12.85 -15.54
CA ARG A 200 -2.18 -13.14 -15.74
C ARG A 200 -2.95 -11.84 -15.76
N ARG A 201 -3.90 -11.74 -16.68
CA ARG A 201 -4.86 -10.64 -16.80
C ARG A 201 -6.26 -11.24 -16.85
N TYR A 202 -7.19 -10.58 -16.19
CA TYR A 202 -8.59 -10.97 -16.17
C TYR A 202 -9.41 -9.81 -16.72
N PHE A 203 -10.23 -10.10 -17.72
CA PHE A 203 -11.04 -9.09 -18.41
C PHE A 203 -12.52 -9.16 -18.02
N GLN A 204 -12.92 -10.24 -17.36
CA GLN A 204 -14.29 -10.49 -16.94
C GLN A 204 -14.30 -10.75 -15.42
N PRO A 205 -14.84 -9.81 -14.62
CA PRO A 205 -15.01 -10.03 -13.19
C PRO A 205 -16.01 -11.18 -12.97
N GLY A 206 -15.70 -12.03 -11.99
CA GLY A 206 -16.56 -13.10 -11.51
C GLY A 206 -17.19 -12.77 -10.16
N SER A 207 -17.84 -13.77 -9.57
CA SER A 207 -18.60 -13.64 -8.32
C SER A 207 -17.76 -13.29 -7.09
N LEU A 208 -16.43 -13.47 -7.13
CA LEU A 208 -15.50 -13.05 -6.07
C LEU A 208 -14.94 -11.64 -6.26
N ALA A 209 -15.31 -10.92 -7.34
CA ALA A 209 -14.88 -9.54 -7.58
C ALA A 209 -15.83 -8.49 -6.97
N ALA A 210 -16.86 -8.92 -6.24
CA ALA A 210 -17.88 -8.09 -5.62
C ALA A 210 -17.50 -7.66 -4.20
#